data_AF-A0A7S1VHY5-F1
#
_entry.id   AF-A0A7S1VHY5-F1
#
_cell.length_a   1.000
_cell.length_b   1.000
_cell.length_c   1.000
_cell.angle_alpha   90.00
_cell.angle_beta   90.00
_cell.angle_gamma   90.00
#
_symmetry.space_group_name_H-M   'P 1'
#
loop_
_entity.id
_entity.type
_entity.pdbx_description
1 polymer ?
#
loop_
_entity_poly.entity_id
_entity_poly.type
_entity_poly.pdbx_seq_one_letter_code
_entity_poly.pdbx_strand_id
1 'polypeptide(L)'
;DDITEIQASVKRALQSCCQQLRVHLTKKHAEKDLRERRSRLVKYVPDVSRSLFGLLNQMKVRREKEDDGSDDEGGVSPTNKRLRVDGRSAADVLRKLDSKEITELTIKKNLMAAIEAQGAKEDEEAVSPSKRRKGISAEPQPIFLVHLPSLESSSNDIQHPLFTFRPIRPIPNGMPLF
;
A
#
# COMPACT_ATOMS: atom_id res chain seq x y z
N ASP A 1 -16.22 -28.51 -38.41
CA ASP A 1 -16.53 -29.51 -37.36
C ASP A 1 -17.12 -28.74 -36.18
N ASP A 2 -18.36 -28.29 -36.36
CA ASP A 2 -18.96 -27.11 -35.70
C ASP A 2 -19.12 -27.29 -34.18
N ILE A 3 -19.14 -28.54 -33.74
CA ILE A 3 -19.17 -28.92 -32.33
C ILE A 3 -17.93 -28.37 -31.60
N THR A 4 -16.76 -28.36 -32.24
CA THR A 4 -15.51 -27.92 -31.62
C THR A 4 -15.45 -26.39 -31.47
N GLU A 5 -15.95 -25.64 -32.46
CA GLU A 5 -16.01 -24.18 -32.42
C GLU A 5 -17.03 -23.68 -31.39
N ILE A 6 -18.22 -24.32 -31.34
CA ILE A 6 -19.25 -24.01 -30.34
C ILE A 6 -18.70 -24.28 -28.93
N GLN A 7 -18.03 -25.43 -28.72
CA GLN A 7 -17.41 -25.76 -27.45
C GLN A 7 -16.34 -24.74 -27.03
N ALA A 8 -15.49 -24.31 -27.96
CA ALA A 8 -14.48 -23.28 -27.69
C ALA A 8 -15.10 -21.93 -27.32
N SER A 9 -16.17 -21.53 -28.02
CA SER A 9 -16.91 -20.30 -27.74
C SER A 9 -17.54 -20.32 -26.34
N VAL A 10 -18.26 -21.39 -26.01
CA VAL A 10 -18.90 -21.55 -24.69
C VAL A 10 -17.85 -21.57 -23.57
N LYS A 11 -16.74 -22.29 -23.76
CA LYS A 11 -15.64 -22.32 -22.78
C LYS A 11 -15.08 -20.93 -22.53
N ARG A 12 -14.88 -20.12 -23.57
CA ARG A 12 -14.39 -18.73 -23.45
C ARG A 12 -15.40 -17.84 -22.72
N ALA A 13 -16.69 -17.96 -23.04
CA ALA A 13 -17.74 -17.20 -22.36
C ALA A 13 -17.78 -17.49 -20.85
N LEU A 14 -17.70 -18.77 -20.47
CA LEU A 14 -17.65 -19.19 -19.07
C LEU A 14 -16.38 -18.68 -18.37
N GLN A 15 -15.21 -18.79 -19.00
CA GLN A 15 -13.96 -18.27 -18.45
C GLN A 15 -13.99 -16.76 -18.21
N SER A 16 -14.56 -15.99 -19.16
CA SER A 16 -14.74 -14.55 -19.02
C SER A 16 -15.66 -14.20 -17.85
N CYS A 17 -16.78 -14.91 -17.71
CA CYS A 17 -17.69 -14.74 -16.58
C CYS A 17 -16.99 -15.03 -15.23
N CYS A 18 -16.28 -16.16 -15.14
CA CYS A 18 -15.51 -16.51 -13.93
C CYS A 18 -14.43 -15.47 -13.61
N GLN A 19 -13.78 -14.90 -14.63
CA GLN A 19 -12.78 -13.85 -14.45
C GLN A 19 -13.41 -12.57 -13.88
N GLN A 20 -14.55 -12.15 -14.41
CA GLN A 20 -15.29 -10.97 -13.91
C GLN A 20 -15.73 -11.18 -12.47
N LEU A 21 -16.27 -12.36 -12.15
CA LEU A 21 -16.67 -12.72 -10.79
C LEU A 21 -15.47 -12.66 -9.82
N ARG A 22 -14.32 -13.21 -10.22
CA ARG A 22 -13.10 -13.19 -9.41
C ARG A 22 -12.68 -11.76 -9.09
N VAL A 23 -12.61 -10.88 -10.10
CA VAL A 23 -12.26 -9.47 -9.92
C VAL A 23 -13.23 -8.77 -8.97
N HIS A 24 -14.54 -8.99 -9.16
CA HIS A 24 -15.57 -8.39 -8.32
C HIS A 24 -15.46 -8.85 -6.86
N LEU A 25 -15.25 -10.15 -6.62
CA LEU A 25 -15.05 -10.68 -5.27
C LEU A 25 -13.78 -10.13 -4.64
N THR A 26 -12.65 -10.09 -5.36
CA THR A 26 -11.40 -9.55 -4.82
C THR A 26 -11.54 -8.09 -4.42
N LYS A 27 -12.24 -7.28 -5.22
CA LYS A 27 -12.51 -5.87 -4.90
C LYS A 27 -13.36 -5.74 -3.63
N LYS A 28 -14.46 -6.50 -3.57
CA LYS A 28 -15.37 -6.48 -2.41
C LYS A 28 -14.67 -6.95 -1.12
N HIS A 29 -13.80 -7.96 -1.22
CA HIS A 29 -13.00 -8.42 -0.09
C HIS A 29 -12.01 -7.36 0.37
N ALA A 30 -11.28 -6.73 -0.56
CA ALA A 30 -10.37 -5.64 -0.24
C ALA A 30 -11.08 -4.50 0.50
N GLU A 31 -12.21 -3.99 -0.04
CA GLU A 31 -12.99 -2.93 0.61
C GLU A 31 -13.47 -3.31 2.03
N LYS A 32 -13.87 -4.58 2.21
CA LYS A 32 -14.27 -5.10 3.52
C LYS A 32 -13.09 -5.14 4.49
N ASP A 33 -11.94 -5.65 4.05
CA ASP A 33 -10.73 -5.75 4.87
C ASP A 33 -10.22 -4.37 5.31
N LEU A 34 -10.26 -3.37 4.41
CA LEU A 34 -9.92 -1.99 4.74
C LEU A 34 -10.85 -1.42 5.81
N ARG A 35 -12.16 -1.64 5.67
CA ARG A 35 -13.16 -1.19 6.65
C ARG A 35 -12.96 -1.85 8.00
N GLU A 36 -12.71 -3.16 8.02
CA GLU A 36 -12.43 -3.90 9.25
C GLU A 36 -11.14 -3.42 9.91
N ARG A 37 -10.07 -3.23 9.14
CA ARG A 37 -8.80 -2.71 9.63
C ARG A 37 -8.96 -1.32 10.23
N ARG A 38 -9.67 -0.41 9.55
CA ARG A 38 -9.98 0.93 10.06
C ARG A 38 -10.75 0.85 11.38
N SER A 39 -11.82 0.05 11.44
CA SER A 39 -12.63 -0.12 12.65
C SER A 39 -11.80 -0.63 13.84
N ARG A 40 -10.92 -1.62 13.60
CA ARG A 40 -10.00 -2.14 14.62
C ARG A 40 -9.03 -1.06 15.09
N LEU A 41 -8.40 -0.31 14.19
CA LEU A 41 -7.43 0.73 14.54
C LEU A 41 -8.07 1.85 15.37
N VAL A 42 -9.26 2.34 14.96
CA VAL A 42 -9.99 3.41 15.67
C VAL A 42 -10.31 3.00 17.11
N LYS A 43 -10.61 1.72 17.36
CA LYS A 43 -10.87 1.20 18.71
C LYS A 43 -9.68 1.37 19.67
N TYR A 44 -8.45 1.27 19.17
CA TYR A 44 -7.24 1.36 19.99
C TYR A 44 -6.69 2.78 20.15
N VAL A 45 -7.10 3.72 19.29
CA VAL A 45 -6.64 5.11 19.35
C VAL A 45 -6.67 5.71 20.76
N PRO A 46 -7.76 5.65 21.56
CA PRO A 46 -7.80 6.30 22.87
C PRO A 46 -6.77 5.73 23.86
N ASP A 47 -6.53 4.42 23.82
CA ASP A 47 -5.58 3.77 24.73
C ASP A 47 -4.13 4.08 24.33
N VAL A 48 -3.85 4.03 23.03
CA VAL A 48 -2.54 4.39 22.48
C VAL A 48 -2.23 5.86 22.74
N SER A 49 -3.19 6.78 22.54
CA SER A 49 -2.98 8.21 22.80
C SER A 49 -2.65 8.48 24.26
N ARG A 50 -3.36 7.82 25.19
CA ARG A 50 -3.13 7.96 26.63
C ARG A 50 -1.77 7.41 27.04
N SER A 51 -1.39 6.25 26.52
CA SER A 51 -0.11 5.59 26.79
C SER A 51 1.07 6.40 26.27
N LEU A 52 0.98 6.91 25.04
CA LEU A 52 2.02 7.75 24.43
C LEU A 52 2.19 9.07 25.20
N PHE A 53 1.09 9.73 25.56
CA PHE A 53 1.14 10.96 26.34
C PHE A 53 1.74 10.71 27.74
N GLY A 54 1.36 9.61 28.39
CA GLY A 54 1.94 9.19 29.67
C GLY A 54 3.46 8.96 29.60
N LEU A 55 3.93 8.31 28.54
CA LEU A 55 5.37 8.10 28.31
C LEU A 55 6.12 9.43 28.13
N LEU A 56 5.58 10.36 27.35
CA LEU A 56 6.19 11.67 27.13
C LEU A 56 6.29 12.47 28.44
N ASN A 57 5.26 12.43 29.28
CA ASN A 57 5.29 13.04 30.61
C ASN A 57 6.35 12.38 31.51
N GLN A 58 6.49 11.05 31.46
CA GLN A 58 7.52 10.36 32.24
C GLN A 58 8.93 10.74 31.77
N MET A 59 9.15 10.93 30.47
CA MET A 59 10.42 11.38 29.92
C MET A 59 10.75 12.81 30.36
N LYS A 60 9.74 13.69 30.42
CA LYS A 60 9.89 15.04 30.97
C LYS A 60 10.34 15.01 32.44
N VAL A 61 9.65 14.25 33.29
CA VAL A 61 9.97 14.14 34.72
C VAL A 61 11.38 13.59 34.95
N ARG A 62 11.84 12.63 34.14
CA ARG A 62 13.23 12.13 34.25
C ARG A 62 14.26 13.20 33.91
N ARG A 63 14.01 13.98 32.86
CA ARG A 63 14.91 15.05 32.45
C ARG A 63 15.00 16.17 33.48
N GLU A 64 13.88 16.56 34.09
CA GLU A 64 13.87 17.56 35.17
C GLU A 64 14.67 17.09 36.39
N LYS A 65 14.61 15.79 36.72
CA LYS A 65 15.41 15.20 37.82
C LYS A 65 16.90 15.12 37.52
N GLU A 66 17.29 14.96 36.25
CA GLU A 66 18.69 14.95 35.83
C GLU A 66 19.31 16.36 35.78
N ASP A 67 18.51 17.42 35.66
CA ASP A 67 18.95 18.82 35.58
C ASP A 67 19.08 19.51 36.96
N ASP A 68 18.44 18.96 38.01
CA ASP A 68 18.35 19.55 39.36
C ASP A 68 19.46 19.12 40.34
N GLY A 69 20.65 18.76 39.83
CA GLY A 69 21.88 18.74 40.62
C GLY A 69 22.03 17.64 41.68
N SER A 70 22.11 16.38 41.26
CA SER A 70 22.82 15.36 42.04
C SER A 70 23.89 14.69 41.19
N ASP A 71 25.15 15.00 41.49
CA ASP A 71 26.34 14.25 41.08
C ASP A 71 26.32 12.83 41.69
N ASP A 72 25.37 11.99 41.29
CA ASP A 72 25.37 10.57 41.61
C ASP A 72 25.86 9.78 40.39
N GLU A 73 27.11 9.33 40.49
CA GLU A 73 27.69 8.34 39.61
C GLU A 73 26.76 7.13 39.46
N GLY A 74 26.60 6.65 38.22
CA GLY A 74 26.29 5.23 38.01
C GLY A 74 24.83 4.87 37.79
N GLY A 75 24.21 5.46 36.77
CA GLY A 75 22.90 5.05 36.27
C GLY A 75 22.86 4.59 34.82
N VAL A 76 23.98 4.13 34.23
CA VAL A 76 23.96 3.55 32.87
C VAL A 76 23.18 2.24 32.90
N SER A 77 21.87 2.30 32.68
CA SER A 77 21.05 1.11 32.47
C SER A 77 21.67 0.27 31.34
N PRO A 78 21.95 -1.03 31.55
CA PRO A 78 22.80 -1.84 30.68
C PRO A 78 22.05 -2.38 29.44
N THR A 79 21.25 -1.56 28.76
CA THR A 79 20.47 -1.98 27.58
C THR A 79 20.56 -1.03 26.38
N ASN A 80 21.44 -0.03 26.41
CA ASN A 80 21.61 0.95 25.32
C ASN A 80 22.42 0.43 24.11
N LYS A 81 21.93 -0.65 23.49
CA LYS A 81 22.05 -0.87 22.03
C LYS A 81 20.77 -0.40 21.32
N ARG A 82 20.08 0.60 21.88
CA ARG A 82 18.85 1.15 21.32
C ARG A 82 19.22 2.32 20.40
N LEU A 83 18.49 2.37 19.28
CA LEU A 83 18.51 3.43 18.27
C LEU A 83 18.70 4.78 18.97
N ARG A 84 19.86 5.42 18.78
CA ARG A 84 20.12 6.75 19.33
C ARG A 84 19.14 7.70 18.66
N VAL A 85 18.08 8.06 19.37
CA VAL A 85 17.24 9.19 18.98
C VAL A 85 18.13 10.42 19.04
N ASP A 86 18.15 11.23 17.98
CA ASP A 86 18.87 12.50 17.98
C ASP A 86 18.39 13.33 19.16
N GLY A 87 19.31 13.68 20.06
CA GLY A 87 18.99 14.43 21.29
C GLY A 87 18.29 15.76 21.00
N ARG A 88 18.55 16.36 19.83
CA ARG A 88 17.89 17.57 19.34
C ARG A 88 16.40 17.34 19.07
N SER A 89 16.06 16.24 18.38
CA SER A 89 14.65 15.89 18.10
C SER A 89 13.89 15.55 19.38
N ALA A 90 14.53 14.87 20.33
CA ALA A 90 13.92 14.61 21.64
C ALA A 90 13.66 15.90 22.43
N ALA A 91 14.62 16.83 22.42
CA ALA A 91 14.46 18.13 23.07
C ALA A 91 13.34 18.96 22.44
N ASP A 92 13.21 18.96 21.11
CA ASP A 92 12.14 19.68 20.42
C ASP A 92 10.74 19.11 20.75
N VAL A 93 10.61 17.79 20.87
CA VAL A 93 9.35 17.15 21.28
C VAL A 93 8.98 17.52 22.72
N LEU A 94 9.96 17.54 23.63
CA LEU A 94 9.72 17.95 25.02
C LEU A 94 9.34 19.43 25.13
N ARG A 95 9.96 20.33 24.34
CA ARG A 95 9.57 21.75 24.30
C ARG A 95 8.12 21.93 23.83
N LYS A 96 7.68 21.14 22.85
CA LYS A 96 6.29 21.14 22.37
C LYS A 96 5.29 20.54 23.36
N LEU A 97 5.76 19.67 24.25
CA LEU A 97 4.97 19.18 25.38
C LEU A 97 4.79 20.31 26.41
N ASP A 98 5.85 21.08 26.69
CA ASP A 98 5.82 22.22 27.61
C ASP A 98 4.94 23.36 27.11
N SER A 99 4.97 23.65 25.80
CA SER A 99 4.09 24.64 25.16
C SER A 99 2.64 24.15 25.01
N LYS A 100 2.31 22.94 25.48
CA LYS A 100 0.99 22.28 25.35
C LYS A 100 0.51 22.14 23.91
N GLU A 101 1.42 22.17 22.93
CA GLU A 101 1.12 21.85 21.54
C GLU A 101 0.86 20.34 21.38
N ILE A 102 1.59 19.53 22.13
CA ILE A 102 1.40 18.08 22.21
C ILE A 102 0.56 17.78 23.45
N THR A 103 -0.70 17.41 23.21
CA THR A 103 -1.66 16.95 24.22
C THR A 103 -2.19 15.59 23.80
N GLU A 104 -2.83 14.87 24.72
CA GLU A 104 -3.53 13.62 24.39
C GLU A 104 -4.53 13.82 23.25
N LEU A 105 -5.25 14.95 23.25
CA LEU A 105 -6.23 15.30 22.21
C LEU A 105 -5.57 15.52 20.85
N THR A 106 -4.41 16.19 20.78
CA THR A 106 -3.70 16.37 19.51
C THR A 106 -3.11 15.06 19.01
N ILE A 107 -2.58 14.20 19.88
CA ILE A 107 -2.13 12.84 19.52
C ILE A 107 -3.30 12.02 18.97
N LYS A 108 -4.44 11.99 19.67
CA LYS A 108 -5.65 11.29 19.23
C LYS A 108 -6.10 11.79 17.86
N LYS A 109 -6.20 13.10 17.66
CA LYS A 109 -6.61 13.71 16.38
C LYS A 109 -5.65 13.35 15.24
N ASN A 110 -4.35 13.42 15.50
CA ASN A 110 -3.34 13.08 14.50
C ASN A 110 -3.37 11.59 14.13
N LEU A 111 -3.56 10.70 15.10
CA LEU A 111 -3.71 9.27 14.85
C LEU A 111 -4.96 8.98 14.01
N MET A 112 -6.10 9.61 14.33
CA MET A 112 -7.31 9.48 13.51
C MET A 112 -7.09 9.99 12.08
N ALA A 113 -6.48 11.16 11.91
CA ALA A 113 -6.18 11.72 10.59
C ALA A 113 -5.22 10.82 9.79
N ALA A 114 -4.24 10.19 10.46
CA ALA A 114 -3.32 9.25 9.82
C ALA A 114 -4.03 7.96 9.36
N ILE A 115 -4.96 7.43 10.17
CA ILE A 115 -5.78 6.27 9.81
C ILE A 115 -6.69 6.62 8.62
N GLU A 116 -7.26 7.82 8.59
CA GLU A 116 -8.10 8.29 7.48
C GLU A 116 -7.30 8.50 6.19
N ALA A 117 -6.12 9.11 6.29
CA ALA A 117 -5.23 9.30 5.15
C ALA A 117 -4.72 7.98 4.56
N GLN A 118 -4.58 6.93 5.38
CA GLN A 118 -4.27 5.58 4.89
C GLN A 118 -5.44 4.99 4.09
N GLY A 119 -6.66 5.10 4.60
CA GLY A 119 -7.86 4.62 3.88
C GLY A 119 -8.07 5.37 2.55
N ALA A 120 -7.91 6.69 2.54
CA ALA A 120 -8.10 7.50 1.33
C ALA A 120 -7.08 7.21 0.21
N LYS A 121 -5.83 6.85 0.57
CA LYS A 121 -4.80 6.46 -0.41
C LYS A 121 -5.10 5.12 -1.07
N GLU A 122 -5.72 4.20 -0.35
CA GLU A 122 -6.06 2.87 -0.86
C GLU A 122 -7.31 2.93 -1.76
N ASP A 123 -8.27 3.81 -1.48
CA ASP A 123 -9.44 4.04 -2.35
C ASP A 123 -9.05 4.67 -3.71
N GLU A 124 -8.06 5.58 -3.73
CA GLU A 124 -7.50 6.19 -4.95
C GLU A 124 -6.72 5.18 -5.82
N GLU A 125 -5.95 4.27 -5.20
CA GLU A 125 -5.24 3.20 -5.93
C GLU A 125 -6.19 2.06 -6.36
N ALA A 126 -7.26 1.77 -5.62
CA ALA A 126 -8.24 0.75 -5.97
C ALA A 126 -9.18 1.17 -7.13
N VAL A 127 -9.38 2.48 -7.32
CA VAL A 127 -10.14 3.04 -8.45
C VAL A 127 -9.27 3.26 -9.70
N SER A 128 -7.94 3.25 -9.57
CA SER A 128 -7.04 3.50 -10.71
C SER A 128 -5.97 2.40 -10.90
N PRO A 129 -6.17 1.44 -11.82
CA PRO A 129 -5.04 0.67 -12.37
C PRO A 129 -4.08 1.53 -13.24
N SER A 130 -4.12 2.87 -13.13
CA SER A 130 -3.54 3.81 -14.09
C SER A 130 -2.31 4.56 -13.61
N LYS A 131 -1.64 4.11 -12.53
CA LYS A 131 -0.30 4.62 -12.20
C LYS A 131 0.80 3.83 -12.89
N ARG A 132 0.73 3.78 -14.22
CA ARG A 132 1.90 3.52 -15.06
C ARG A 132 1.95 4.51 -16.21
N ARG A 133 2.96 5.39 -16.08
CA ARG A 133 3.66 6.20 -17.10
C ARG A 133 3.17 7.65 -17.28
N LYS A 134 4.15 8.53 -17.03
CA LYS A 134 4.19 9.96 -17.29
C LYS A 134 3.97 10.23 -18.78
N GLY A 135 2.97 11.07 -19.08
CA GLY A 135 2.78 11.72 -20.37
C GLY A 135 1.67 11.11 -21.23
N ILE A 136 0.51 11.76 -21.23
CA ILE A 136 -0.42 12.05 -22.34
C ILE A 136 -1.82 12.21 -21.76
N SER A 137 -2.36 13.43 -21.90
CA SER A 137 -3.76 13.77 -21.71
C SER A 137 -4.60 12.94 -22.68
N ALA A 138 -5.37 11.98 -22.18
CA ALA A 138 -6.44 11.37 -22.96
C ALA A 138 -7.54 10.88 -22.01
N GLU A 139 -8.75 11.31 -22.31
CA GLU A 139 -10.02 10.84 -21.78
C GLU A 139 -10.01 9.30 -21.60
N PRO A 140 -10.60 8.74 -20.53
CA PRO A 140 -10.59 7.29 -20.29
C PRO A 140 -11.26 6.55 -21.44
N GLN A 141 -10.46 6.01 -22.34
CA GLN A 141 -10.99 5.22 -23.45
C GLN A 141 -11.53 3.89 -22.92
N PRO A 142 -12.77 3.49 -23.29
CA PRO A 142 -13.31 2.20 -22.93
C PRO A 142 -12.39 1.08 -23.44
N ILE A 143 -12.09 0.13 -22.55
CA ILE A 143 -11.27 -1.04 -22.87
C ILE A 143 -12.10 -1.96 -23.76
N PHE A 144 -11.99 -1.78 -25.08
CA PHE A 144 -12.44 -2.78 -26.02
C PHE A 144 -11.44 -3.93 -25.99
N LEU A 145 -11.86 -5.08 -25.45
CA LEU A 145 -11.15 -6.34 -25.60
C LEU A 145 -11.11 -6.66 -27.10
N VAL A 146 -10.03 -6.28 -27.77
CA VAL A 146 -9.81 -6.55 -29.18
C VAL A 146 -9.76 -8.06 -29.36
N HIS A 147 -10.73 -8.59 -30.10
CA HIS A 147 -10.75 -9.98 -30.52
C HIS A 147 -9.58 -10.15 -31.50
N LEU A 148 -8.53 -10.89 -31.11
CA LEU A 148 -7.47 -11.29 -32.02
C LEU A 148 -8.06 -12.39 -32.92
N PRO A 149 -8.42 -12.11 -34.19
CA PRO A 149 -8.92 -13.14 -35.07
C PRO A 149 -7.70 -13.94 -35.55
N SER A 150 -7.75 -15.25 -35.35
CA SER A 150 -6.70 -16.22 -35.67
C SER A 150 -5.52 -16.28 -34.68
N LEU A 151 -5.78 -16.95 -33.54
CA LEU A 151 -4.74 -17.61 -32.74
C LEU A 151 -4.16 -18.85 -33.45
N GLU A 152 -4.67 -19.23 -34.63
CA GLU A 152 -4.26 -20.42 -35.38
C GLU A 152 -3.01 -20.20 -36.23
N SER A 153 -2.69 -18.95 -36.58
CA SER A 153 -1.50 -18.62 -37.36
C SER A 153 -0.25 -18.57 -36.46
N SER A 154 0.45 -19.70 -36.29
CA SER A 154 1.73 -19.81 -35.56
C SER A 154 2.90 -19.08 -36.25
N SER A 155 2.65 -18.38 -37.35
CA SER A 155 3.66 -17.71 -38.17
C SER A 155 4.44 -16.61 -37.44
N ASN A 156 3.91 -16.11 -36.32
CA ASN A 156 4.53 -15.05 -35.51
C ASN A 156 5.00 -15.54 -34.13
N ASP A 157 5.04 -16.86 -33.90
CA ASP A 157 5.42 -17.42 -32.61
C ASP A 157 6.93 -17.62 -32.55
N ILE A 158 7.57 -17.03 -31.54
CA ILE A 158 8.98 -17.29 -31.25
C ILE A 158 9.04 -18.58 -30.43
N GLN A 159 9.53 -19.65 -31.05
CA GLN A 159 9.72 -20.93 -30.37
C GLN A 159 11.11 -21.01 -29.73
N HIS A 160 11.13 -21.15 -28.40
CA HIS A 160 12.31 -21.43 -27.61
C HIS A 160 12.13 -22.80 -26.93
N PRO A 161 13.19 -23.60 -26.71
CA PRO A 161 13.08 -24.93 -26.10
C PRO A 161 12.42 -24.93 -24.71
N LEU A 162 12.42 -23.79 -24.01
CA LEU A 162 11.80 -23.64 -22.69
C LEU A 162 10.48 -22.88 -22.68
N PHE A 163 10.11 -22.16 -23.75
CA PHE A 163 8.86 -21.40 -23.82
C PHE A 163 8.51 -20.99 -25.25
N THR A 164 7.22 -20.71 -25.49
CA THR A 164 6.75 -20.09 -26.73
C THR A 164 6.26 -18.69 -26.44
N PHE A 165 6.82 -17.68 -27.11
CA PHE A 165 6.45 -16.29 -26.93
C PHE A 165 5.75 -15.73 -28.17
N ARG A 166 4.53 -15.22 -27.98
CA ARG A 166 3.71 -14.62 -29.04
C ARG A 166 3.59 -13.11 -28.80
N PRO A 167 4.31 -12.27 -29.57
CA PRO A 167 4.26 -10.81 -29.42
C PRO A 167 2.91 -10.23 -29.86
N ILE A 168 2.47 -9.16 -29.19
CA ILE A 168 1.17 -8.48 -29.43
C ILE A 168 1.13 -7.77 -30.80
N ARG A 169 2.29 -7.52 -31.40
CA ARG A 169 2.42 -6.94 -32.75
C ARG A 169 3.21 -7.90 -33.64
N PRO A 170 2.78 -8.12 -34.89
CA PRO A 170 3.55 -8.93 -35.83
C PRO A 170 4.93 -8.30 -36.03
N ILE A 171 5.97 -9.12 -35.98
CA ILE A 171 7.33 -8.69 -36.28
C ILE A 171 7.41 -8.57 -37.81
N PRO A 172 7.78 -7.41 -38.38
CA PRO A 172 8.00 -7.30 -39.82
C PRO A 172 9.13 -8.25 -40.22
N ASN A 173 8.87 -9.11 -41.22
CA ASN A 173 9.82 -10.09 -41.71
C ASN A 173 11.14 -9.40 -42.10
N GLY A 174 12.26 -9.78 -41.45
CA GLY A 174 13.60 -9.36 -41.85
C GLY A 174 14.48 -8.68 -40.80
N MET A 175 14.09 -8.57 -39.53
CA MET A 175 15.02 -8.10 -38.49
C MET A 175 15.78 -9.27 -37.85
N PRO A 176 17.13 -9.22 -37.82
CA PRO A 176 17.92 -10.20 -37.08
C PRO A 176 17.69 -10.01 -35.58
N LEU A 177 17.46 -11.13 -34.90
CA LEU A 177 17.38 -11.19 -33.44
C LEU A 177 18.81 -11.14 -32.88
N PHE A 178 19.22 -9.97 -32.38
CA PHE A 178 20.23 -9.81 -31.33
C PHE A 178 19.66 -8.88 -30.26
#